data_AF-A0A2S9K0B0-F1
#
_entry.id   AF-A0A2S9K0B0-F1
#
_cell.length_a   1.000
_cell.length_b   1.000
_cell.length_c   1.000
_cell.angle_alpha   90.00
_cell.angle_beta   90.00
_cell.angle_gamma   90.00
#
_symmetry.space_group_name_H-M   'P 1'
#
loop_
_entity.id
_entity.type
_entity.pdbx_description
1 polymer ?
#
loop_
_entity_poly.entity_id
_entity_poly.type
_entity_poly.pdbx_seq_one_letter_code
_entity_poly.pdbx_strand_id
1 'polypeptide(L)'
;MHRAAIEAVCGLQLDASTLQLRLCLPEHWPQVELTLRRAGRCLHFVLLRATASELQPRIDAGAAQLLRPGQPLAWTELAPDATFVVPLLED
;
A
#
# COMPACT_ATOMS: atom_id res chain seq x y z
N MET A 1 -9.32 3.79 -22.34
CA MET A 1 -10.25 3.92 -21.19
C MET A 1 -10.02 2.77 -20.20
N HIS A 2 -8.89 2.71 -19.48
CA HIS A 2 -8.63 1.63 -18.48
C HIS A 2 -7.75 2.04 -17.29
N ARG A 3 -7.15 3.25 -17.26
CA ARG A 3 -6.19 3.65 -16.20
C ARG A 3 -6.87 4.22 -14.94
N ALA A 4 -7.90 5.05 -15.11
CA ALA A 4 -8.59 5.71 -14.00
C ALA A 4 -9.40 4.75 -13.11
N ALA A 5 -9.83 3.59 -13.64
CA ALA A 5 -10.59 2.61 -12.86
C ALA A 5 -9.71 1.94 -11.79
N ILE A 6 -8.43 1.66 -12.08
CA ILE A 6 -7.53 1.00 -11.12
C ILE A 6 -7.10 1.98 -10.02
N GLU A 7 -6.83 3.24 -10.38
CA GLU A 7 -6.48 4.30 -9.41
C GLU A 7 -7.65 4.61 -8.46
N ALA A 8 -8.89 4.66 -8.95
CA ALA A 8 -10.08 4.87 -8.12
C ALA A 8 -10.45 3.64 -7.27
N VAL A 9 -10.27 2.42 -7.80
CA VAL A 9 -10.59 1.16 -7.10
C VAL A 9 -9.65 0.92 -5.92
N CYS A 10 -8.37 1.32 -6.00
CA CYS A 10 -7.41 1.09 -4.92
C CYS A 10 -7.40 2.18 -3.84
N GLY A 11 -8.06 3.31 -4.06
CA GLY A 11 -8.10 4.42 -3.10
C GLY A 11 -6.73 5.08 -2.85
N LEU A 12 -5.79 4.98 -3.82
CA LEU A 12 -4.48 5.60 -3.73
C LEU A 12 -4.60 7.11 -3.97
N GLN A 13 -4.16 7.90 -3.00
CA GLN A 13 -3.95 9.33 -3.13
C GLN A 13 -2.47 9.64 -3.08
N LEU A 14 -1.98 10.33 -4.10
CA LEU A 14 -0.58 10.71 -4.22
C LEU A 14 -0.48 12.22 -4.39
N ASP A 15 0.10 12.88 -3.39
CA ASP A 15 0.40 14.29 -3.37
C ASP A 15 1.89 14.54 -3.71
N ALA A 16 2.30 15.80 -3.68
CA ALA A 16 3.66 16.23 -4.00
C ALA A 16 4.74 15.57 -3.12
N SER A 17 4.42 15.28 -1.86
CA SER A 17 5.34 14.71 -0.86
C SER A 17 4.76 13.54 -0.07
N THR A 18 3.42 13.38 -0.07
CA THR A 18 2.73 12.37 0.72
C THR A 18 1.96 11.39 -0.15
N LEU A 19 1.80 10.17 0.36
CA LEU A 19 1.02 9.10 -0.21
C LEU A 19 0.06 8.58 0.85
N GLN A 20 -1.19 8.37 0.49
CA GLN A 20 -2.22 7.78 1.35
C GLN A 20 -2.94 6.66 0.60
N LEU A 21 -3.21 5.55 1.28
CA LEU A 21 -4.01 4.45 0.75
C LEU A 21 -5.31 4.36 1.54
N ARG A 22 -6.46 4.50 0.87
CA ARG A 22 -7.78 4.31 1.48
C ARG A 22 -8.34 2.94 1.14
N LEU A 23 -9.06 2.35 2.09
CA LEU A 23 -9.78 1.07 1.93
C LEU A 23 -11.00 1.27 1.00
N CYS A 24 -10.75 1.42 -0.30
CA CYS A 24 -11.80 1.47 -1.31
C CYS A 24 -11.87 0.19 -2.14
N LEU A 25 -11.13 -0.85 -1.72
CA LEU A 25 -11.03 -2.12 -2.43
C LEU A 25 -12.32 -2.96 -2.29
N PRO A 26 -12.78 -3.60 -3.37
CA PRO A 26 -13.92 -4.50 -3.33
C PRO A 26 -13.73 -5.64 -2.32
N GLU A 27 -14.80 -6.02 -1.63
CA GLU A 27 -14.80 -7.07 -0.60
C GLU A 27 -14.28 -8.43 -1.10
N HIS A 28 -14.53 -8.74 -2.38
CA HIS A 28 -14.15 -10.02 -2.98
C HIS A 28 -12.68 -10.13 -3.36
N TRP A 29 -11.88 -9.07 -3.21
CA TRP A 29 -10.45 -9.10 -3.50
C TRP A 29 -9.67 -9.54 -2.25
N PRO A 30 -8.95 -10.69 -2.30
CA PRO A 30 -8.17 -11.17 -1.18
C PRO A 30 -6.81 -10.46 -1.06
N GLN A 31 -6.23 -10.03 -2.18
CA GLN A 31 -4.93 -9.39 -2.26
C GLN A 31 -4.89 -8.42 -3.44
N VAL A 32 -4.15 -7.31 -3.27
CA VAL A 32 -3.79 -6.38 -4.34
C VAL A 32 -2.33 -6.00 -4.19
N GLU A 33 -1.62 -5.94 -5.31
CA GLU A 33 -0.24 -5.44 -5.35
C GLU A 33 -0.19 -4.19 -6.20
N LEU A 34 0.41 -3.13 -5.66
CA LEU A 34 0.59 -1.85 -6.32
C LEU A 34 2.07 -1.50 -6.35
N THR A 35 2.56 -1.17 -7.54
CA THR A 35 3.92 -0.66 -7.72
C THR A 35 3.84 0.80 -8.14
N LEU A 36 4.31 1.69 -7.28
CA LEU A 36 4.46 3.11 -7.60
C LEU A 36 5.90 3.39 -8.04
N ARG A 37 6.06 3.90 -9.25
CA ARG A 37 7.36 4.36 -9.77
C ARG A 37 7.35 5.88 -9.93
N ARG A 38 8.13 6.58 -9.11
CA ARG A 38 8.20 8.06 -9.14
C ARG A 38 9.55 8.58 -8.69
N ALA A 39 10.09 9.59 -9.40
CA ALA A 39 11.34 10.25 -9.06
C ALA A 39 12.53 9.29 -8.80
N GLY A 40 12.65 8.23 -9.62
CA GLY A 40 13.68 7.20 -9.47
C GLY A 40 13.45 6.21 -8.32
N ARG A 41 12.29 6.26 -7.66
CA ARG A 41 11.90 5.38 -6.55
C ARG A 41 10.85 4.38 -7.03
N CYS A 42 10.93 3.16 -6.52
CA CYS A 42 10.00 2.07 -6.72
C CYS A 42 9.44 1.66 -5.35
N LEU A 43 8.16 1.95 -5.11
CA LEU A 43 7.49 1.59 -3.88
C LEU A 43 6.49 0.47 -4.18
N HIS A 44 6.61 -0.64 -3.48
CA HIS A 44 5.71 -1.77 -3.58
C HIS A 44 4.74 -1.76 -2.40
N PHE A 45 3.45 -1.84 -2.68
CA PHE A 45 2.39 -1.93 -1.68
C PHE A 45 1.61 -3.21 -1.90
N VAL A 46 1.56 -4.06 -0.88
CA VAL A 46 0.84 -5.32 -0.89
C VAL A 46 -0.32 -5.17 0.08
N LEU A 47 -1.51 -4.97 -0.46
CA LEU A 47 -2.75 -4.88 0.30
C LEU A 47 -3.31 -6.29 0.47
N LEU A 48 -3.49 -6.72 1.70
CA LEU A 48 -3.93 -8.07 2.04
C LEU A 48 -5.17 -8.01 2.92
N ARG A 49 -6.18 -8.82 2.58
CA ARG A 49 -7.37 -8.99 3.41
C ARG A 49 -7.05 -9.88 4.62
N ALA A 50 -6.31 -9.30 5.55
CA ALA A 50 -5.83 -9.89 6.79
C ALA A 50 -5.72 -8.77 7.85
N THR A 51 -5.64 -9.14 9.13
CA THR A 51 -5.39 -8.18 10.21
C THR A 51 -3.90 -7.82 10.29
N ALA A 52 -3.56 -6.73 11.00
CA ALA A 52 -2.16 -6.37 11.22
C ALA A 52 -1.37 -7.50 11.90
N SER A 53 -2.00 -8.21 12.84
CA SER A 53 -1.41 -9.34 13.57
C SER A 53 -1.09 -10.52 12.65
N GLU A 54 -1.95 -10.83 11.67
CA GLU A 54 -1.71 -11.87 10.68
C GLU A 54 -0.56 -11.53 9.70
N LEU A 55 -0.34 -10.23 9.46
CA LEU A 55 0.74 -9.75 8.60
C LEU A 55 2.08 -9.63 9.32
N GLN A 56 2.09 -9.59 10.65
CA GLN A 56 3.29 -9.49 11.47
C GLN A 56 4.41 -10.47 11.08
N PRO A 57 4.17 -11.79 10.92
CA PRO A 57 5.24 -12.72 10.52
C PRO A 57 5.83 -12.40 9.14
N ARG A 58 5.05 -11.77 8.24
CA ARG A 58 5.49 -11.40 6.89
C ARG A 58 6.36 -10.14 6.90
N ILE A 59 6.07 -9.22 7.82
CA ILE A 59 6.90 -8.04 8.11
C ILE A 59 8.22 -8.47 8.75
N ASP A 60 8.15 -9.38 9.72
CA ASP A 60 9.33 -9.94 10.41
C ASP A 60 10.23 -10.74 9.46
N ALA A 61 9.64 -11.49 8.53
CA ALA A 61 10.34 -12.31 7.55
C ALA A 61 11.13 -11.51 6.49
N GLY A 62 10.91 -10.19 6.37
CA GLY A 62 11.86 -9.32 5.69
C GLY A 62 11.29 -8.17 4.85
N ALA A 63 12.04 -7.05 4.93
CA ALA A 63 12.04 -5.83 4.10
C ALA A 63 10.69 -5.15 3.79
N ALA A 64 9.58 -5.63 4.36
CA ALA A 64 8.28 -5.04 4.20
C ALA A 64 7.85 -4.32 5.49
N GLN A 65 7.38 -3.08 5.36
CA GLN A 65 6.95 -2.28 6.50
C GLN A 65 5.41 -2.26 6.59
N LEU A 66 4.87 -2.28 7.81
CA LEU A 66 3.43 -2.10 8.00
C LEU A 66 3.03 -0.66 7.66
N LEU A 67 2.05 -0.50 6.78
CA LEU A 67 1.41 0.79 6.49
C LEU A 67 -0.08 0.67 6.81
N ARG A 68 -0.57 1.50 7.73
CA ARG A 68 -1.99 1.48 8.07
C ARG A 68 -2.82 2.17 6.98
N PRO A 69 -4.01 1.66 6.67
CA PRO A 69 -4.93 2.37 5.79
C PRO A 69 -5.25 3.77 6.32
N GLY A 70 -5.28 4.76 5.42
CA GLY A 70 -5.49 6.17 5.72
C GLY A 70 -4.28 6.91 6.28
N GLN A 71 -3.18 6.21 6.60
CA GLN A 71 -1.98 6.85 7.13
C GLN A 71 -1.22 7.60 6.03
N PRO A 72 -0.87 8.90 6.24
CA PRO A 72 0.04 9.60 5.34
C PRO A 72 1.46 9.06 5.45
N LEU A 73 2.04 8.74 4.29
CA LEU A 73 3.39 8.27 4.12
C LEU A 73 4.20 9.29 3.31
N ALA A 74 5.30 9.80 3.87
CA ALA A 74 6.19 10.73 3.19
C ALA A 74 7.08 9.99 2.18
N TRP A 75 6.55 9.73 0.98
CA TRP A 75 7.21 8.88 -0.02
C TRP A 75 8.56 9.44 -0.51
N THR A 76 8.77 10.75 -0.37
CA THR A 76 10.02 11.46 -0.69
C THR A 76 11.15 11.21 0.30
N GLU A 77 10.86 10.69 1.49
CA GLU A 77 11.86 10.38 2.53
C GLU A 77 12.21 8.89 2.59
N LEU A 78 11.50 8.05 1.84
CA LEU A 78 11.70 6.61 1.82
C LEU A 78 12.96 6.17 1.07
N ALA A 79 13.35 4.91 1.28
CA ALA A 79 14.33 4.26 0.44
C ALA A 79 13.86 4.20 -1.03
N PRO A 80 14.81 4.15 -2.00
CA PRO A 80 14.48 4.08 -3.42
C PRO A 80 13.76 2.79 -3.80
N ASP A 81 13.94 1.71 -3.04
CA ASP A 81 13.16 0.47 -3.16
C ASP A 81 12.63 0.13 -1.76
N ALA A 82 11.31 0.22 -1.58
CA ALA A 82 10.68 -0.06 -0.30
C ALA A 82 9.37 -0.81 -0.52
N THR A 83 9.14 -1.82 0.33
CA THR A 83 7.93 -2.63 0.30
C THR A 83 7.09 -2.34 1.53
N PHE A 84 5.78 -2.23 1.33
CA PHE A 84 4.79 -1.97 2.37
C PHE A 84 3.70 -3.02 2.31
N VAL A 85 3.24 -3.45 3.48
CA VAL A 85 2.07 -4.33 3.62
C VAL A 85 0.96 -3.54 4.28
N VAL A 86 -0.24 -3.61 3.71
CA VAL A 86 -1.41 -2.88 4.19
C VAL A 86 -2.51 -3.89 4.57
N PRO A 87 -2.86 -4.00 5.87
CA PRO A 87 -3.99 -4.81 6.28
C PRO A 87 -5.30 -4.13 5.86
N LEU A 88 -6.21 -4.92 5.30
CA LEU A 88 -7.56 -4.45 4.95
C LEU A 88 -8.59 -4.76 6.04
N LEU A 89 -8.22 -5.56 7.04
CA LEU A 89 -9.06 -5.89 8.20
C LEU A 89 -8.51 -5.19 9.45
N GLU A 90 -9.42 -4.78 10.33
CA GLU A 90 -9.09 -4.30 11.67
C GLU A 90 -8.80 -5.50 12.59
N ASP A 91 -7.93 -5.31 13.59
CA ASP A 91 -7.59 -6.32 14.61
C ASP A 91 -8.63 -6.33 15.74
#